data_AF-A0A4Y2LB96-F1
#
_entry.id   AF-A0A4Y2LB96-F1
#
_cell.length_a   1.000
_cell.length_b   1.000
_cell.length_c   1.000
_cell.angle_alpha   90.00
_cell.angle_beta   90.00
_cell.angle_gamma   90.00
#
_symmetry.space_group_name_H-M   'P 1'
#
loop_
_entity.id
_entity.type
_entity.pdbx_description
1 polymer ?
#
loop_
_entity_poly.entity_id
_entity_poly.type
_entity_poly.pdbx_seq_one_letter_code
_entity_poly.pdbx_strand_id
1 'polypeptide(L)'
;MCQVSCAYCHSLFLFNTLTNALARCPHCRKVSSVGQRFSVSRGTMYMIAAFVMLIIGIGVTVGTYSYAAEHGGIYCVYVETKAGQEEMRVAQAGLEQRIEAGQEDIRSGQEWMEKGQEEMKGMIDKVKASLRGSAAEVLQEIPADKLTDLTTIEKALESRFGDSHMMQFYRTELKTKKQKPGEILPSSMGRRCKTINELEYPLDIQESLAVQFFVDAIRDDKTQLSTRSMDFTDLKSALAYSMKFESSKTASKISIHARSVETKDDTWKERDDKF
;
A
#
# COMPACT_ATOMS: atom_id res chain seq x y z
N MET A 1 -74.19 -66.24 -32.07
CA MET A 1 -75.30 -65.83 -31.19
C MET A 1 -75.76 -67.07 -30.43
N CYS A 2 -75.98 -66.98 -29.12
CA CYS A 2 -76.37 -68.14 -28.30
C CYS A 2 -77.80 -67.93 -27.77
N GLN A 3 -78.59 -69.00 -27.72
CA GLN A 3 -79.92 -68.98 -27.09
C GLN A 3 -79.75 -69.23 -25.59
N VAL A 4 -80.26 -68.33 -24.77
CA VAL A 4 -80.15 -68.39 -23.29
C VAL A 4 -81.54 -68.31 -22.69
N SER A 5 -81.84 -69.14 -21.69
CA SER A 5 -83.09 -69.09 -20.94
C SER A 5 -82.98 -68.09 -19.78
N CYS A 6 -83.99 -67.24 -19.61
CA CYS A 6 -84.07 -66.35 -18.47
C CYS A 6 -84.33 -67.14 -17.18
N ALA A 7 -83.50 -66.94 -16.15
CA ALA A 7 -83.65 -67.61 -14.85
C ALA A 7 -84.95 -67.26 -14.11
N TYR A 8 -85.60 -66.13 -14.44
CA TYR A 8 -86.80 -65.65 -13.73
C TYR A 8 -88.12 -65.98 -14.44
N CYS A 9 -88.14 -65.95 -15.78
CA CYS A 9 -89.36 -66.17 -16.55
C CYS A 9 -89.27 -67.35 -17.51
N HIS A 10 -88.16 -68.09 -17.51
CA HIS A 10 -87.86 -69.24 -18.36
C HIS A 10 -87.96 -69.05 -19.88
N SER A 11 -88.35 -67.85 -20.35
CA SER A 11 -88.37 -67.52 -21.77
C SER A 11 -86.97 -67.54 -22.40
N LEU A 12 -86.90 -68.05 -23.63
CA LEU A 12 -85.67 -68.14 -24.40
C LEU A 12 -85.46 -66.86 -25.20
N PHE A 13 -84.27 -66.28 -25.13
CA PHE A 13 -83.90 -65.13 -25.95
C PHE A 13 -82.50 -65.29 -26.55
N LEU A 14 -82.26 -64.64 -27.68
CA LEU A 14 -80.97 -64.62 -28.36
C LEU A 14 -80.08 -63.55 -27.72
N PHE A 15 -78.90 -63.95 -27.27
CA PHE A 15 -77.91 -63.04 -26.70
C PHE A 15 -76.61 -63.06 -27.51
N ASN A 16 -76.05 -61.88 -27.75
CA ASN A 16 -74.76 -61.74 -28.42
C ASN A 16 -73.63 -61.85 -27.39
N THR A 17 -72.95 -63.00 -27.39
CA THR A 17 -71.81 -63.27 -26.49
C THR A 17 -70.57 -62.42 -26.80
N LEU A 18 -70.54 -61.70 -27.93
CA LEU A 18 -69.46 -60.79 -28.30
C LEU A 18 -69.57 -59.42 -27.60
N THR A 19 -70.77 -59.03 -27.18
CA THR A 19 -70.96 -57.80 -26.41
C THR A 19 -70.76 -58.11 -24.93
N ASN A 20 -69.72 -57.52 -24.32
CA ASN A 20 -69.35 -57.68 -22.89
C ASN A 20 -70.37 -57.05 -21.91
N ALA A 21 -71.66 -56.98 -22.26
CA ALA A 21 -72.75 -56.42 -21.47
C ALA A 21 -73.46 -57.51 -20.64
N LEU A 22 -74.07 -57.14 -19.51
CA LEU A 22 -74.91 -58.06 -18.74
C LEU A 22 -76.21 -58.34 -19.51
N ALA A 23 -76.58 -59.61 -19.65
CA ALA A 23 -77.81 -59.99 -20.35
C ALA A 23 -79.04 -59.58 -19.53
N ARG A 24 -79.77 -58.56 -20.02
CA ARG A 24 -81.11 -58.22 -19.52
C ARG A 24 -82.15 -58.94 -20.37
N CYS A 25 -83.06 -59.66 -19.71
CA CYS A 25 -84.16 -60.30 -20.41
C CYS A 25 -85.10 -59.23 -21.01
N PRO A 26 -85.47 -59.29 -22.29
CA PRO A 26 -86.39 -58.31 -22.89
C PRO A 26 -87.80 -58.37 -22.30
N HIS A 27 -88.22 -59.53 -21.77
CA HIS A 27 -89.55 -59.72 -21.19
C HIS A 27 -89.68 -59.19 -19.77
N CYS A 28 -88.76 -59.54 -18.86
CA CYS A 28 -88.88 -59.15 -17.45
C CYS A 28 -87.90 -58.03 -17.04
N ARG A 29 -87.01 -57.60 -17.93
CA ARG A 29 -85.93 -56.61 -17.70
C ARG A 29 -84.97 -56.91 -16.54
N LYS A 30 -85.16 -58.03 -15.84
CA LYS A 30 -84.24 -58.53 -14.81
C LYS A 30 -82.97 -59.07 -15.47
N VAL A 31 -81.84 -58.82 -14.82
CA VAL A 31 -80.53 -59.34 -15.24
C VAL A 31 -80.50 -60.84 -15.01
N SER A 32 -80.29 -61.63 -16.06
CA SER A 32 -80.19 -63.09 -15.96
C SER A 32 -78.73 -63.52 -16.06
N SER A 33 -78.32 -64.54 -15.31
CA SER A 33 -76.96 -65.08 -15.44
C SER A 33 -76.80 -65.72 -16.83
N VAL A 34 -75.82 -65.24 -17.58
CA VAL A 34 -75.39 -65.90 -18.83
C VAL A 34 -74.70 -67.18 -18.37
N GLY A 35 -75.17 -68.35 -18.84
CA GLY A 35 -74.87 -69.66 -18.25
C GLY A 35 -73.38 -69.98 -18.00
N GLN A 36 -73.12 -71.05 -17.25
CA GLN A 36 -71.82 -71.45 -16.67
C GLN A 36 -70.60 -71.39 -17.62
N ARG A 37 -70.79 -71.50 -18.94
CA ARG A 37 -69.73 -71.37 -19.94
C ARG A 37 -69.15 -69.94 -20.05
N PHE A 38 -69.94 -68.91 -19.75
CA PHE A 38 -69.51 -67.51 -19.81
C PHE A 38 -68.61 -67.12 -18.62
N SER A 39 -68.94 -67.57 -17.40
CA SER A 39 -68.12 -67.34 -16.21
C SER A 39 -66.81 -68.12 -16.26
N VAL A 40 -66.84 -69.36 -16.74
CA VAL A 40 -65.64 -70.22 -16.86
C VAL A 40 -64.65 -69.65 -17.87
N SER A 41 -65.09 -69.18 -19.05
CA SER A 41 -64.17 -68.64 -20.07
C SER A 41 -63.38 -67.42 -19.59
N ARG A 42 -64.03 -66.46 -18.90
CA ARG A 42 -63.33 -65.32 -18.30
C ARG A 42 -62.43 -65.73 -17.14
N GLY A 43 -62.90 -66.65 -16.30
CA GLY A 43 -62.08 -67.25 -15.24
C GLY A 43 -60.81 -67.88 -15.79
N THR A 44 -60.91 -68.66 -16.86
CA THR A 44 -59.75 -69.27 -17.55
C THR A 44 -58.80 -68.22 -18.10
N MET A 45 -59.29 -67.12 -18.69
CA MET A 45 -58.43 -66.02 -19.16
C MET A 45 -57.63 -65.37 -18.01
N TYR A 46 -58.27 -65.09 -16.88
CA TYR A 46 -57.57 -64.54 -15.72
C TYR A 46 -56.60 -65.54 -15.09
N MET A 47 -56.95 -66.84 -15.06
CA MET A 47 -56.04 -67.89 -14.60
C MET A 47 -54.81 -67.98 -15.49
N ILE A 48 -54.96 -67.97 -16.81
CA ILE A 48 -53.84 -67.97 -17.77
C ILE A 48 -52.97 -66.71 -17.56
N ALA A 49 -53.58 -65.53 -17.46
CA ALA A 49 -52.83 -64.29 -17.21
C ALA A 49 -52.05 -64.32 -15.89
N ALA A 50 -52.63 -64.89 -14.83
CA ALA A 50 -51.96 -65.09 -13.55
C ALA A 50 -50.77 -66.05 -13.67
N PHE A 51 -50.92 -67.15 -14.39
CA PHE A 51 -49.81 -68.08 -14.66
C PHE A 51 -48.68 -67.43 -15.44
N VAL A 52 -48.99 -66.64 -16.47
CA VAL A 52 -47.98 -65.91 -17.24
C VAL A 52 -47.20 -64.93 -16.36
N MET A 53 -47.90 -64.12 -15.55
CA MET A 53 -47.25 -63.20 -14.62
C MET A 53 -46.39 -63.93 -13.57
N LEU A 54 -46.86 -65.09 -13.08
CA LEU A 54 -46.12 -65.93 -12.15
C LEU A 54 -44.84 -66.48 -12.79
N ILE A 55 -44.90 -66.98 -14.03
CA ILE A 55 -43.72 -67.47 -14.75
C ILE A 55 -42.72 -66.34 -15.00
N ILE A 56 -43.19 -65.14 -15.37
CA ILE A 56 -42.32 -63.97 -15.54
C ILE A 56 -41.65 -63.62 -14.21
N GLY A 57 -42.40 -63.56 -13.11
CA GLY A 57 -41.86 -63.28 -11.78
C GLY A 57 -40.81 -64.29 -11.33
N ILE A 58 -41.06 -65.58 -11.54
CA ILE A 58 -40.08 -66.64 -11.26
C ILE A 58 -38.86 -66.49 -12.16
N GLY A 59 -39.05 -66.24 -13.46
CA GLY A 59 -37.96 -66.04 -14.41
C GLY A 59 -37.06 -64.87 -14.03
N VAL A 60 -37.64 -63.74 -13.63
CA VAL A 60 -36.88 -62.58 -13.13
C VAL A 60 -36.16 -62.92 -11.83
N THR A 61 -36.82 -63.61 -10.90
CA THR A 61 -36.22 -63.97 -9.60
C THR A 61 -35.04 -64.94 -9.77
N VAL A 62 -35.22 -66.00 -10.54
CA VAL A 62 -34.19 -67.00 -10.84
C VAL A 62 -33.08 -66.39 -11.70
N GLY A 63 -33.43 -65.59 -12.71
CA GLY A 63 -32.46 -64.88 -13.54
C GLY A 63 -31.60 -63.92 -12.72
N THR A 64 -32.22 -63.15 -11.81
CA THR A 64 -31.50 -62.26 -10.89
C THR A 64 -30.61 -63.05 -9.93
N TYR A 65 -31.09 -64.18 -9.41
CA TYR A 65 -30.30 -65.04 -8.53
C TYR A 65 -29.11 -65.67 -9.25
N SER A 66 -29.31 -66.18 -10.47
CA SER A 66 -28.24 -66.76 -11.30
C SER A 66 -27.21 -65.71 -11.68
N TYR A 67 -27.66 -64.52 -12.10
CA TYR A 67 -26.78 -63.40 -12.42
C TYR A 67 -25.99 -62.93 -11.19
N ALA A 68 -26.63 -62.86 -10.02
CA ALA A 68 -25.95 -62.51 -8.77
C ALA A 68 -24.93 -63.58 -8.33
N ALA A 69 -25.21 -64.86 -8.57
CA ALA A 69 -24.29 -65.96 -8.25
C ALA A 69 -23.08 -66.00 -9.18
N GLU A 70 -23.27 -65.71 -10.47
CA GLU A 70 -22.21 -65.72 -11.48
C GLU A 70 -21.35 -64.44 -11.46
N HIS A 71 -21.94 -63.32 -11.04
CA HIS A 71 -21.26 -62.02 -10.99
C HIS A 71 -21.20 -61.45 -9.56
N GLY A 72 -20.76 -62.27 -8.60
CA GLY A 72 -20.49 -61.83 -7.22
C GLY A 72 -19.49 -60.66 -7.13
N GLY A 73 -18.65 -60.48 -8.15
CA GLY A 73 -17.72 -59.36 -8.25
C GLY A 73 -18.39 -57.98 -8.39
N ILE A 74 -19.64 -57.91 -8.85
CA ILE A 74 -20.36 -56.63 -8.98
C ILE A 74 -20.63 -56.02 -7.59
N TYR A 75 -20.90 -56.85 -6.58
CA TYR A 75 -21.04 -56.36 -5.20
C TYR A 75 -19.71 -55.88 -4.64
N CYS A 76 -18.60 -56.55 -4.94
CA CYS A 76 -17.27 -56.07 -4.55
C CYS A 76 -16.95 -54.71 -5.19
N VAL A 77 -17.16 -54.56 -6.49
CA VAL A 77 -16.94 -53.28 -7.20
C VAL A 77 -17.86 -52.18 -6.67
N TYR A 78 -19.12 -52.50 -6.35
CA TYR A 78 -20.05 -51.52 -5.76
C TYR A 78 -19.62 -51.09 -4.34
N VAL A 79 -19.12 -52.03 -3.53
CA VAL A 79 -18.61 -51.73 -2.18
C VAL A 79 -17.31 -50.92 -2.25
N GLU A 80 -16.39 -51.27 -3.15
CA GLU A 80 -15.13 -50.55 -3.37
C GLU A 80 -15.37 -49.12 -3.89
N THR A 81 -16.28 -48.95 -4.85
CA THR A 81 -16.65 -47.61 -5.34
C THR A 81 -17.37 -46.77 -4.28
N LYS A 82 -18.20 -47.38 -3.44
CA LYS A 82 -18.82 -46.70 -2.29
C LYS A 82 -17.79 -46.29 -1.24
N ALA A 83 -16.83 -47.16 -0.92
CA ALA A 83 -15.74 -46.84 0.01
C ALA A 83 -14.84 -45.73 -0.55
N GLY A 84 -14.44 -45.84 -1.83
CA GLY A 84 -13.61 -44.83 -2.49
C GLY A 84 -14.31 -43.48 -2.67
N GLN A 85 -15.63 -43.45 -2.87
CA GLN A 85 -16.39 -42.21 -2.99
C GLN A 85 -16.40 -41.42 -1.66
N GLU A 86 -16.51 -42.10 -0.52
CA GLU A 86 -16.49 -41.42 0.78
C GLU A 86 -15.09 -40.88 1.11
N GLU A 87 -14.04 -41.64 0.82
CA GLU A 87 -12.66 -41.15 0.98
C GLU A 87 -12.38 -39.94 0.07
N MET A 88 -12.84 -39.96 -1.18
CA MET A 88 -12.71 -38.83 -2.10
C MET A 88 -13.50 -37.61 -1.62
N ARG A 89 -14.68 -37.81 -1.02
CA ARG A 89 -15.49 -36.73 -0.43
C ARG A 89 -14.80 -36.10 0.78
N VAL A 90 -14.20 -36.91 1.66
CA VAL A 90 -13.42 -36.43 2.80
C VAL A 90 -12.15 -35.72 2.34
N ALA A 91 -11.45 -36.25 1.33
CA ALA A 91 -10.27 -35.63 0.75
C ALA A 91 -10.60 -34.29 0.07
N GLN A 92 -11.71 -34.21 -0.66
CA GLN A 92 -12.17 -32.96 -1.27
C GLN A 92 -12.56 -31.93 -0.21
N ALA A 93 -13.32 -32.32 0.81
CA ALA A 93 -13.69 -31.44 1.92
C ALA A 93 -12.45 -30.93 2.68
N GLY A 94 -11.45 -31.79 2.89
CA GLY A 94 -10.18 -31.39 3.50
C GLY A 94 -9.38 -30.41 2.63
N LEU A 95 -9.42 -30.58 1.30
CA LEU A 95 -8.77 -29.63 0.39
C LEU A 95 -9.49 -28.28 0.37
N GLU A 96 -10.82 -28.26 0.33
CA GLU A 96 -11.63 -27.04 0.40
C GLU A 96 -11.34 -26.28 1.70
N GLN A 97 -11.31 -26.95 2.85
CA GLN A 97 -10.93 -26.32 4.12
C GLN A 97 -9.54 -25.70 4.10
N ARG A 98 -8.56 -26.35 3.44
CA ARG A 98 -7.20 -25.81 3.31
C ARG A 98 -7.15 -24.60 2.38
N ILE A 99 -7.97 -24.59 1.34
CA ILE A 99 -8.10 -23.45 0.43
C ILE A 99 -8.76 -22.29 1.17
N GLU A 100 -9.85 -22.54 1.90
CA GLU A 100 -10.55 -21.53 2.70
C GLU A 100 -9.62 -20.93 3.75
N ALA A 101 -8.95 -21.75 4.55
CA ALA A 101 -7.98 -21.29 5.54
C ALA A 101 -6.84 -20.46 4.91
N GLY A 102 -6.27 -20.93 3.79
CA GLY A 102 -5.26 -20.18 3.06
C GLY A 102 -5.78 -18.86 2.50
N GLN A 103 -7.03 -18.80 2.05
CA GLN A 103 -7.66 -17.59 1.56
C GLN A 103 -7.97 -16.60 2.69
N GLU A 104 -8.32 -17.09 3.89
CA GLU A 104 -8.46 -16.24 5.08
C GLU A 104 -7.12 -15.63 5.49
N ASP A 105 -6.04 -16.42 5.50
CA ASP A 105 -4.70 -15.93 5.78
C ASP A 105 -4.27 -14.85 4.78
N ILE A 106 -4.53 -15.06 3.48
CA ILE A 106 -4.25 -14.07 2.43
C ILE A 106 -5.07 -12.80 2.65
N ARG A 107 -6.37 -12.92 2.91
CA ARG A 107 -7.28 -11.79 3.15
C ARG A 107 -6.85 -10.99 4.36
N SER A 108 -6.52 -11.65 5.47
CA SER A 108 -6.03 -10.97 6.66
C SER A 108 -4.70 -10.24 6.36
N GLY A 109 -3.77 -10.88 5.64
CA GLY A 109 -2.53 -10.26 5.20
C GLY A 109 -2.74 -9.00 4.34
N GLN A 110 -3.74 -9.01 3.45
CA GLN A 110 -4.12 -7.83 2.66
C GLN A 110 -4.66 -6.70 3.56
N GLU A 111 -5.53 -7.01 4.51
CA GLU A 111 -6.03 -6.00 5.47
C GLU A 111 -4.90 -5.38 6.31
N TRP A 112 -3.92 -6.18 6.75
CA TRP A 112 -2.73 -5.67 7.46
C TRP A 112 -1.89 -4.75 6.58
N MET A 113 -1.73 -5.09 5.29
CA MET A 113 -1.01 -4.26 4.32
C MET A 113 -1.75 -2.94 4.06
N GLU A 114 -3.06 -2.98 3.83
CA GLU A 114 -3.89 -1.78 3.62
C GLU A 114 -3.86 -0.87 4.85
N LYS A 115 -3.98 -1.45 6.06
CA LYS A 115 -3.89 -0.69 7.31
C LYS A 115 -2.52 -0.03 7.46
N GLY A 116 -1.43 -0.76 7.19
CA GLY A 116 -0.08 -0.21 7.21
C GLY A 116 0.10 0.92 6.19
N GLN A 117 -0.53 0.80 5.02
CA GLN A 117 -0.51 1.84 3.99
C GLN A 117 -1.29 3.09 4.41
N GLU A 118 -2.47 2.94 5.02
CA GLU A 118 -3.26 4.07 5.54
C GLU A 118 -2.56 4.78 6.70
N GLU A 119 -1.92 4.04 7.61
CA GLU A 119 -1.10 4.65 8.68
C GLU A 119 0.07 5.46 8.11
N MET A 120 0.77 4.92 7.10
CA MET A 120 1.86 5.62 6.43
C MET A 120 1.38 6.86 5.68
N LYS A 121 0.24 6.77 4.99
CA LYS A 121 -0.40 7.90 4.32
C LYS A 121 -0.81 8.98 5.32
N GLY A 122 -1.35 8.60 6.47
CA GLY A 122 -1.69 9.53 7.55
C GLY A 122 -0.48 10.29 8.10
N MET A 123 0.68 9.63 8.21
CA MET A 123 1.94 10.29 8.58
C MET A 123 2.38 11.31 7.51
N ILE A 124 2.27 10.96 6.23
CA ILE A 124 2.62 11.85 5.11
C ILE A 124 1.69 13.08 5.08
N ASP A 125 0.39 12.89 5.25
CA ASP A 125 -0.58 13.99 5.31
C ASP A 125 -0.28 14.94 6.47
N LYS A 126 0.13 14.41 7.62
CA LYS A 126 0.57 15.22 8.76
C LYS A 126 1.84 16.02 8.45
N VAL A 127 2.83 15.43 7.78
CA VAL A 127 4.04 16.14 7.33
C VAL A 127 3.66 17.27 6.37
N LYS A 128 2.82 16.97 5.38
CA LYS A 128 2.32 17.94 4.41
C LYS A 128 1.59 19.12 5.07
N ALA A 129 0.74 18.85 6.06
CA ALA A 129 0.03 19.89 6.80
C ALA A 129 0.95 20.74 7.71
N SER A 130 2.08 20.16 8.13
CA SER A 130 3.07 20.85 8.96
C SER A 130 3.99 21.77 8.15
N LEU A 131 4.21 21.45 6.87
CA LEU A 131 5.03 22.24 5.95
C LEU A 131 4.27 23.51 5.52
N ARG A 132 4.96 24.66 5.55
CA ARG A 132 4.40 25.97 5.19
C ARG A 132 5.35 26.74 4.28
N GLY A 133 4.80 27.64 3.46
CA GLY A 133 5.57 28.52 2.58
C GLY A 133 6.31 27.76 1.47
N SER A 134 7.55 28.17 1.17
CA SER A 134 8.37 27.61 0.09
C SER A 134 8.58 26.09 0.19
N ALA A 135 8.59 25.52 1.40
CA ALA A 135 8.70 24.08 1.60
C ALA A 135 7.45 23.30 1.14
N ALA A 136 6.26 23.91 1.21
CA ALA A 136 5.02 23.30 0.71
C ALA A 136 4.89 23.41 -0.82
N GLU A 137 5.56 24.38 -1.45
CA GLU A 137 5.58 24.58 -2.90
C GLU A 137 6.44 23.52 -3.60
N VAL A 138 7.56 23.13 -2.99
CA VAL A 138 8.40 22.00 -3.45
C VAL A 138 7.60 20.69 -3.49
N LEU A 139 6.65 20.50 -2.59
CA LEU A 139 5.77 19.32 -2.59
C LEU A 139 4.67 19.35 -3.64
N GLN A 140 4.36 20.51 -4.23
CA GLN A 140 3.38 20.64 -5.31
C GLN A 140 3.97 20.34 -6.69
N GLU A 141 5.30 20.51 -6.85
CA GLU A 141 6.01 20.15 -8.08
C GLU A 141 6.14 18.63 -8.28
N ILE A 142 6.01 17.85 -7.20
CA ILE A 142 6.14 16.40 -7.24
C ILE A 142 4.77 15.78 -7.56
N PRO A 143 4.69 14.85 -8.53
CA PRO A 143 3.44 14.23 -8.89
C PRO A 143 2.92 13.33 -7.75
N ALA A 144 1.60 13.31 -7.56
CA ALA A 144 0.93 12.70 -6.41
C ALA A 144 1.15 11.18 -6.27
N ASP A 145 1.52 10.50 -7.36
CA ASP A 145 1.85 9.08 -7.42
C ASP A 145 3.15 8.73 -6.68
N LYS A 146 4.06 9.69 -6.52
CA LYS A 146 5.35 9.51 -5.82
C LYS A 146 5.38 10.09 -4.41
N LEU A 147 4.33 10.81 -4.02
CA LEU A 147 4.18 11.34 -2.65
C LEU A 147 3.78 10.27 -1.62
N THR A 148 3.59 9.01 -2.04
CA THR A 148 3.31 7.89 -1.12
C THR A 148 4.55 7.39 -0.39
N ASP A 149 5.74 7.74 -0.87
CA ASP A 149 7.01 7.32 -0.28
C ASP A 149 7.69 8.48 0.46
N LEU A 150 7.83 8.31 1.78
CA LEU A 150 8.44 9.30 2.66
C LEU A 150 9.88 9.61 2.25
N THR A 151 10.63 8.61 1.73
CA THR A 151 12.05 8.80 1.36
C THR A 151 12.23 9.72 0.16
N THR A 152 11.25 9.73 -0.74
CA THR A 152 11.24 10.63 -1.90
C THR A 152 10.97 12.07 -1.48
N ILE A 153 10.08 12.28 -0.50
CA ILE A 153 9.80 13.60 0.10
C ILE A 153 11.04 14.12 0.84
N GLU A 154 11.66 13.27 1.66
CA GLU A 154 12.89 13.60 2.40
C GLU A 154 13.99 14.06 1.44
N LYS A 155 14.29 13.27 0.41
CA LYS A 155 15.30 13.64 -0.60
C LYS A 155 15.00 14.94 -1.34
N ALA A 156 13.74 15.22 -1.65
CA ALA A 156 13.35 16.45 -2.32
C ALA A 156 13.55 17.67 -1.41
N LEU A 157 13.19 17.53 -0.12
CA LEU A 157 13.41 18.56 0.88
C LEU A 157 14.91 18.77 1.15
N GLU A 158 15.69 17.70 1.31
CA GLU A 158 17.14 17.76 1.45
C GLU A 158 17.81 18.39 0.23
N SER A 159 17.35 18.09 -0.98
CA SER A 159 17.93 18.67 -2.20
C SER A 159 17.72 20.19 -2.29
N ARG A 160 16.61 20.72 -1.75
CA ARG A 160 16.28 22.14 -1.85
C ARG A 160 16.70 22.94 -0.62
N PHE A 161 16.60 22.36 0.56
CA PHE A 161 16.82 23.01 1.85
C PHE A 161 17.97 22.42 2.66
N GLY A 162 18.62 21.35 2.18
CA GLY A 162 19.74 20.74 2.87
C GLY A 162 20.92 21.69 3.05
N ASP A 163 21.72 21.41 4.08
CA ASP A 163 22.75 22.30 4.63
C ASP A 163 23.81 22.76 3.62
N SER A 164 24.01 22.02 2.53
CA SER A 164 25.03 22.32 1.52
C SER A 164 24.84 23.68 0.84
N HIS A 165 23.59 24.04 0.49
CA HIS A 165 23.31 25.33 -0.17
C HIS A 165 23.06 26.47 0.83
N MET A 166 22.55 26.18 2.03
CA MET A 166 22.38 27.20 3.07
C MET A 166 23.72 27.71 3.61
N MET A 167 24.73 26.84 3.73
CA MET A 167 26.07 27.26 4.11
C MET A 167 26.66 28.30 3.13
N GLN A 168 26.42 28.14 1.83
CA GLN A 168 26.86 29.11 0.81
C GLN A 168 26.08 30.44 0.89
N PHE A 169 24.77 30.38 1.13
CA PHE A 169 23.95 31.57 1.32
C PHE A 169 24.38 32.35 2.56
N TYR A 170 24.47 31.71 3.73
CA TYR A 170 24.95 32.33 4.96
C TYR A 170 26.38 32.85 4.82
N ARG A 171 27.28 32.09 4.17
CA ARG A 171 28.65 32.55 3.87
C ARG A 171 28.65 33.81 3.01
N THR A 172 27.75 33.92 2.05
CA THR A 172 27.65 35.09 1.15
C THR A 172 27.02 36.30 1.86
N GLU A 173 25.94 36.09 2.61
CA GLU A 173 25.33 37.09 3.53
C GLU A 173 26.36 37.64 4.52
N LEU A 174 27.21 36.77 5.08
CA LEU A 174 28.25 37.15 6.04
C LEU A 174 29.41 37.90 5.38
N LYS A 175 29.80 37.55 4.14
CA LYS A 175 30.85 38.24 3.37
C LYS A 175 30.45 39.64 2.90
N THR A 176 29.17 39.86 2.62
CA THR A 176 28.68 41.15 2.10
C THR A 176 28.54 42.22 3.20
N LYS A 177 28.51 41.83 4.48
CA LYS A 177 28.42 42.76 5.62
C LYS A 177 29.82 43.25 6.04
N LYS A 178 30.21 44.44 5.58
CA LYS A 178 31.46 45.14 5.99
C LYS A 178 31.26 46.05 7.21
N GLN A 179 32.34 46.36 7.93
CA GLN A 179 32.35 47.31 9.07
C GLN A 179 31.80 48.69 8.65
N LYS A 180 30.86 49.23 9.42
CA LYS A 180 30.32 50.58 9.20
C LYS A 180 31.33 51.67 9.60
N PRO A 181 31.28 52.87 8.99
CA PRO A 181 32.17 53.97 9.38
C PRO A 181 32.00 54.35 10.86
N GLY A 182 33.07 54.28 11.64
CA GLY A 182 33.11 54.74 13.04
C GLY A 182 32.92 53.67 14.12
N GLU A 183 32.72 52.39 13.75
CA GLU A 183 32.63 51.31 14.73
C GLU A 183 34.01 50.80 15.17
N ILE A 184 34.19 50.53 16.47
CA ILE A 184 35.42 49.94 17.02
C ILE A 184 35.45 48.45 16.69
N LEU A 185 36.57 47.95 16.18
CA LEU A 185 36.77 46.58 15.69
C LEU A 185 36.19 45.46 16.61
N PRO A 186 36.45 45.42 17.94
CA PRO A 186 36.01 44.32 18.80
C PRO A 186 34.50 44.29 19.08
N SER A 187 33.80 45.43 19.11
CA SER A 187 32.35 45.48 19.38
C SER A 187 31.52 45.06 18.17
N SER A 188 32.04 45.25 16.95
CA SER A 188 31.43 44.78 15.71
C SER A 188 31.51 43.25 15.55
N MET A 189 32.55 42.63 16.12
CA MET A 189 32.83 41.20 15.98
C MET A 189 32.10 40.31 16.98
N GLY A 190 31.93 40.77 18.23
CA GLY A 190 31.30 39.96 19.28
C GLY A 190 29.88 39.52 18.93
N ARG A 191 29.10 40.36 18.24
CA ARG A 191 27.76 40.00 17.75
C ARG A 191 27.79 39.00 16.58
N ARG A 192 28.82 39.02 15.74
CA ARG A 192 28.92 38.20 14.51
C ARG A 192 29.50 36.81 14.78
N CYS A 193 30.44 36.70 15.72
CA CYS A 193 30.95 35.40 16.17
C CYS A 193 29.86 34.60 16.90
N LYS A 194 28.93 35.28 17.58
CA LYS A 194 27.78 34.64 18.22
C LYS A 194 26.93 33.83 17.22
N THR A 195 26.66 34.39 16.04
CA THR A 195 25.91 33.69 14.97
C THR A 195 26.67 32.50 14.39
N ILE A 196 28.01 32.51 14.40
CA ILE A 196 28.83 31.37 13.97
C ILE A 196 28.83 30.27 15.04
N ASN A 197 28.82 30.65 16.32
CA ASN A 197 28.77 29.73 17.45
C ASN A 197 27.40 29.05 17.65
N GLU A 198 26.38 29.49 16.92
CA GLU A 198 25.06 28.86 16.83
C GLU A 198 25.00 27.77 15.74
N LEU A 199 26.03 27.63 14.90
CA LEU A 199 26.15 26.54 13.92
C LEU A 199 26.94 25.38 14.56
N GLU A 200 26.37 24.18 14.54
CA GLU A 200 26.88 23.00 15.26
C GLU A 200 28.08 22.37 14.52
N TYR A 201 29.24 23.01 14.67
CA TYR A 201 30.47 22.68 13.95
C TYR A 201 31.62 22.36 14.93
N PRO A 202 32.55 21.43 14.61
CA PRO A 202 33.71 21.15 15.45
C PRO A 202 34.56 22.40 15.74
N LEU A 203 35.02 22.54 16.99
CA LEU A 203 35.60 23.77 17.53
C LEU A 203 36.80 24.33 16.70
N ASP A 204 37.58 23.45 16.09
CA ASP A 204 38.78 23.77 15.31
C ASP A 204 38.49 24.43 13.95
N ILE A 205 37.48 23.94 13.21
CA ILE A 205 37.05 24.64 11.99
C ILE A 205 36.01 25.74 12.24
N GLN A 206 35.48 25.84 13.46
CA GLN A 206 34.79 27.06 13.91
C GLN A 206 35.77 28.25 14.05
N GLU A 207 36.94 28.04 14.67
CA GLU A 207 37.94 29.10 14.87
C GLU A 207 38.57 29.60 13.57
N SER A 208 38.97 28.68 12.68
CA SER A 208 39.53 29.06 11.37
C SER A 208 38.50 29.79 10.48
N LEU A 209 37.23 29.38 10.54
CA LEU A 209 36.15 30.05 9.83
C LEU A 209 35.89 31.45 10.41
N ALA A 210 35.94 31.59 11.74
CA ALA A 210 35.82 32.89 12.42
C ALA A 210 36.95 33.85 12.05
N VAL A 211 38.21 33.37 11.94
CA VAL A 211 39.34 34.17 11.46
C VAL A 211 39.14 34.62 10.01
N GLN A 212 38.74 33.72 9.12
CA GLN A 212 38.52 34.06 7.71
C GLN A 212 37.42 35.14 7.56
N PHE A 213 36.33 35.00 8.31
CA PHE A 213 35.26 36.00 8.34
C PHE A 213 35.71 37.33 8.93
N PHE A 214 36.55 37.29 9.98
CA PHE A 214 37.10 38.50 10.56
C PHE A 214 37.91 39.30 9.54
N VAL A 215 38.82 38.64 8.82
CA VAL A 215 39.66 39.27 7.80
C VAL A 215 38.82 39.84 6.66
N ASP A 216 37.82 39.11 6.17
CA ASP A 216 36.93 39.55 5.08
C ASP A 216 36.07 40.77 5.48
N ALA A 217 35.78 40.95 6.77
CA ALA A 217 34.96 42.04 7.31
C ALA A 217 35.71 43.37 7.50
N ILE A 218 37.05 43.36 7.50
CA ILE A 218 37.88 44.56 7.68
C ILE A 218 37.65 45.53 6.51
N ARG A 219 37.30 46.78 6.82
CA ARG A 219 37.04 47.81 5.80
C ARG A 219 38.32 48.36 5.17
N ASP A 220 39.40 48.44 5.93
CA ASP A 220 40.67 49.01 5.47
C ASP A 220 41.49 47.97 4.69
N ASP A 221 41.66 48.19 3.38
CA ASP A 221 42.33 47.24 2.49
C ASP A 221 43.77 46.90 2.93
N LYS A 222 44.48 47.86 3.54
CA LYS A 222 45.85 47.64 4.02
C LYS A 222 45.87 46.74 5.26
N THR A 223 44.99 46.99 6.22
CA THR A 223 44.85 46.14 7.42
C THR A 223 44.32 44.76 7.04
N GLN A 224 43.40 44.66 6.08
CA GLN A 224 42.87 43.39 5.58
C GLN A 224 43.98 42.52 4.95
N LEU A 225 44.73 43.07 3.99
CA LEU A 225 45.80 42.35 3.31
C LEU A 225 46.93 41.93 4.27
N SER A 226 47.30 42.80 5.21
CA SER A 226 48.32 42.49 6.21
C SER A 226 47.89 41.37 7.13
N THR A 227 46.63 41.37 7.58
CA THR A 227 46.09 40.33 8.46
C THR A 227 45.91 39.01 7.72
N ARG A 228 45.48 39.05 6.44
CA ARG A 228 45.34 37.86 5.59
C ARG A 228 46.67 37.16 5.32
N SER A 229 47.77 37.91 5.28
CA SER A 229 49.09 37.37 4.97
C SER A 229 49.75 36.61 6.13
N MET A 230 49.13 36.57 7.32
CA MET A 230 49.70 35.96 8.53
C MET A 230 49.03 34.63 8.93
N ASP A 231 48.08 34.12 8.16
CA ASP A 231 47.46 32.78 8.31
C ASP A 231 47.15 32.38 9.78
N PHE A 232 46.40 33.22 10.48
CA PHE A 232 46.03 32.95 11.87
C PHE A 232 45.10 31.73 12.00
N THR A 233 45.36 30.88 12.99
CA THR A 233 44.47 29.77 13.38
C THR A 233 43.50 30.16 14.49
N ASP A 234 43.91 31.10 15.35
CA ASP A 234 43.15 31.59 16.48
C ASP A 234 42.64 33.03 16.25
N LEU A 235 41.36 33.25 16.55
CA LEU A 235 40.68 34.53 16.37
C LEU A 235 41.28 35.64 17.25
N LYS A 236 41.65 35.30 18.48
CA LYS A 236 42.18 36.26 19.46
C LYS A 236 43.52 36.81 19.00
N SER A 237 44.35 35.96 18.40
CA SER A 237 45.64 36.31 17.81
C SER A 237 45.48 37.23 16.60
N ALA A 238 44.56 36.93 15.69
CA ALA A 238 44.25 37.78 14.54
C ALA A 238 43.78 39.19 14.96
N LEU A 239 42.91 39.27 15.97
CA LEU A 239 42.39 40.53 16.52
C LEU A 239 43.48 41.35 17.22
N ALA A 240 44.35 40.70 18.00
CA ALA A 240 45.45 41.39 18.66
C ALA A 240 46.44 41.98 17.64
N TYR A 241 46.70 41.27 16.54
CA TYR A 241 47.56 41.74 15.46
C TYR A 241 46.95 42.93 14.71
N SER A 242 45.68 42.84 14.30
CA SER A 242 45.02 43.94 13.58
C SER A 242 44.98 45.23 14.41
N MET A 243 44.73 45.12 15.73
CA MET A 243 44.78 46.26 16.66
C MET A 243 46.17 46.88 16.73
N LYS A 244 47.23 46.06 16.81
CA LYS A 244 48.61 46.54 16.80
C LYS A 244 48.97 47.23 15.48
N PHE A 245 48.49 46.70 14.36
CA PHE A 245 48.69 47.29 13.04
C PHE A 245 47.94 48.62 12.88
N GLU A 246 46.67 48.70 13.28
CA GLU A 246 45.90 49.95 13.28
C GLU A 246 46.52 51.01 14.20
N SER A 247 46.99 50.61 15.38
CA SER A 247 47.69 51.50 16.32
C SER A 247 48.98 52.04 15.71
N SER A 248 49.80 51.17 15.11
CA SER A 248 51.04 51.54 14.42
C SER A 248 50.79 52.46 13.22
N LYS A 249 49.73 52.19 12.45
CA LYS A 249 49.32 53.01 11.30
C LYS A 249 48.83 54.39 11.73
N THR A 250 48.08 54.47 12.83
CA THR A 250 47.60 55.74 13.39
C THR A 250 48.77 56.56 13.91
N ALA A 251 49.70 55.93 14.65
CA ALA A 251 50.94 56.57 15.09
C ALA A 251 51.82 57.06 13.93
N SER A 252 51.93 56.28 12.84
CA SER A 252 52.66 56.67 11.63
C SER A 252 51.99 57.83 10.88
N LYS A 253 50.66 57.85 10.78
CA LYS A 253 49.94 59.01 10.20
C LYS A 253 50.14 60.27 11.03
N ILE A 254 50.10 60.16 12.36
CA ILE A 254 50.35 61.27 13.29
C ILE A 254 51.80 61.76 13.16
N SER A 255 52.79 60.86 13.07
CA SER A 255 54.20 61.27 12.96
C SER A 255 54.53 61.92 11.61
N ILE A 256 53.91 61.48 10.52
CA ILE A 256 54.04 62.11 9.20
C ILE A 256 53.36 63.49 9.18
N HIS A 257 52.18 63.64 9.81
CA HIS A 257 51.52 64.94 9.95
C HIS A 257 52.30 65.92 10.83
N ALA A 258 52.85 65.46 11.96
CA ALA A 258 53.69 66.28 12.84
C ALA A 258 54.94 66.80 12.10
N ARG A 259 55.63 65.94 11.34
CA ARG A 259 56.80 66.31 10.54
C ARG A 259 56.48 67.27 9.37
N SER A 260 55.23 67.29 8.89
CA SER A 260 54.78 68.23 7.84
C SER A 260 54.29 69.59 8.38
N VAL A 261 54.01 69.67 9.68
CA VAL A 261 53.66 70.94 10.36
C VAL A 261 54.93 71.67 10.78
N GLU A 262 56.00 70.97 11.16
CA GLU A 262 57.30 71.58 11.48
C GLU A 262 58.00 72.25 10.29
N THR A 263 57.65 71.93 9.04
CA THR A 263 58.31 72.52 7.85
C THR A 263 57.61 73.75 7.28
N LYS A 264 56.63 74.32 7.99
CA LYS A 264 55.87 75.49 7.53
C LYS A 264 56.07 76.78 8.34
N ASP A 265 56.97 76.79 9.32
CA ASP A 265 57.20 77.95 10.20
C ASP A 265 58.63 78.53 10.11
N ASP A 266 59.27 78.43 8.95
CA ASP A 266 60.49 79.18 8.62
C ASP A 266 60.25 80.11 7.42
N THR A 267 59.37 81.09 7.59
CA THR A 267 59.38 82.30 6.75
C THR A 267 59.38 83.53 7.64
N TRP A 268 60.21 84.52 7.28
CA TRP A 268 60.37 85.87 7.84
C TRP A 268 61.43 86.06 8.94
N LYS A 269 62.67 86.36 8.56
CA LYS A 269 63.08 87.75 8.22
C LYS A 269 64.51 87.83 7.69
N GLU A 270 64.57 88.37 6.49
CA GLU A 270 65.70 88.91 5.75
C GLU A 270 66.49 89.91 6.62
N ARG A 271 67.82 89.76 6.59
CA ARG A 271 68.78 90.79 6.99
C ARG A 271 68.78 91.85 5.91
N ASP A 272 68.71 93.12 6.31
CA ASP A 272 69.34 94.19 5.54
C ASP A 272 70.34 94.92 6.43
N ASP A 273 71.57 94.95 5.94
CA ASP A 273 72.72 95.60 6.51
C ASP A 273 72.72 97.11 6.21
N LYS A 274 73.34 97.83 7.15
CA LYS A 274 73.62 99.26 7.26
C LYS A 274 74.22 99.91 5.99
N PHE A 275 73.71 101.08 5.60
CA PHE A 275 74.45 102.32 5.30
C PHE A 275 73.55 103.55 5.51
#